data_AF-A0A429UGB6-F1
#
_entry.id   AF-A0A429UGB6-F1
#
_cell.length_a   1.000
_cell.length_b   1.000
_cell.length_c   1.000
_cell.angle_alpha   90.00
_cell.angle_beta   90.00
_cell.angle_gamma   90.00
#
_symmetry.space_group_name_H-M   'P 1'
#
loop_
_entity.id
_entity.type
_entity.pdbx_description
1 polymer ?
#
loop_
_entity_poly.entity_id
_entity_poly.type
_entity_poly.pdbx_seq_one_letter_code
_entity_poly.pdbx_strand_id
1 'polypeptide(L)'
;MDQSGRHDDRAPQAAHAPGAAGPDGVVALARTAARTTDTLAASLQDDWALYTPGQAAAVAAELFAQAASVARALHGLAGVLTAMTGPDGPARADDHRAGAGDPARAYDAGRYDAAYDANRYDARADAVRHLATAAEELAYTLRHAPPATAALRDAPPAPVLPLNAHETLAGVAALLGEDAVLNQRHRPGDYVIVGESPDGYGCGCDVDFRHAGEEWNFHRSDSAWSLVRVSDGIPAADGTLAYTRFTDLTVTDETAHPAHVAAQIGAALSRLVREPVQGGWREPEPPPARR
;
A
#
# COMPACT_ATOMS: atom_id res chain seq x y z
N MET A 1 -42.22 32.62 15.38
CA MET A 1 -41.72 31.25 15.59
C MET A 1 -40.39 31.18 14.89
N ASP A 2 -39.35 31.05 15.69
CA ASP A 2 -37.94 31.20 15.37
C ASP A 2 -37.34 29.81 15.14
N GLN A 3 -36.69 29.59 13.99
CA GLN A 3 -35.90 28.38 13.72
C GLN A 3 -34.59 28.83 13.05
N SER A 4 -33.60 29.06 13.89
CA SER A 4 -32.19 29.22 13.51
C SER A 4 -31.60 27.85 13.19
N GLY A 5 -31.23 27.65 11.92
CA GLY A 5 -30.42 26.52 11.47
C GLY A 5 -28.98 26.68 11.95
N ARG A 6 -28.52 25.77 12.81
CA ARG A 6 -27.09 25.53 13.03
C ARG A 6 -26.63 24.47 12.05
N HIS A 7 -25.84 24.90 11.07
CA HIS A 7 -24.97 24.00 10.32
C HIS A 7 -23.82 23.58 11.25
N ASP A 8 -23.77 22.30 11.59
CA ASP A 8 -22.63 21.67 12.25
C ASP A 8 -21.56 21.40 11.17
N ASP A 9 -20.72 22.40 10.90
CA ASP A 9 -19.45 22.23 10.19
C ASP A 9 -18.46 21.52 11.13
N ARG A 10 -18.55 20.19 11.20
CA ARG A 10 -17.47 19.36 11.73
C ARG A 10 -16.71 18.73 10.57
N ALA A 11 -15.61 19.41 10.22
CA ALA A 11 -14.52 18.79 9.48
C ALA A 11 -14.14 17.44 10.13
N PRO A 12 -13.78 16.41 9.34
CA PRO A 12 -13.31 15.15 9.89
C PRO A 12 -12.06 15.42 10.75
N GLN A 13 -12.20 15.19 12.05
CA GLN A 13 -11.10 15.18 12.99
C GLN A 13 -10.09 14.14 12.51
N ALA A 14 -8.92 14.59 12.08
CA ALA A 14 -7.78 13.73 11.85
C ALA A 14 -7.56 12.88 13.11
N ALA A 15 -7.68 11.56 12.97
CA ALA A 15 -7.49 10.63 14.07
C ALA A 15 -6.13 10.91 14.72
N HIS A 16 -6.16 11.36 15.97
CA HIS A 16 -4.96 11.56 16.77
C HIS A 16 -4.33 10.18 16.98
N ALA A 17 -3.19 9.93 16.34
CA ALA A 17 -2.40 8.74 16.62
C ALA A 17 -2.07 8.73 18.13
N PRO A 18 -2.31 7.63 18.85
CA PRO A 18 -2.05 7.58 20.28
C PRO A 18 -0.56 7.86 20.52
N GLY A 19 -0.27 8.98 21.17
CA GLY A 19 1.09 9.30 21.60
C GLY A 19 1.62 8.16 22.46
N ALA A 20 2.87 7.76 22.25
CA ALA A 20 3.50 6.72 23.05
C ALA A 20 3.45 7.10 24.53
N ALA A 21 2.69 6.36 25.33
CA ALA A 21 2.55 6.60 26.77
C ALA A 21 3.77 6.15 27.60
N GLY A 22 4.83 5.66 26.96
CA GLY A 22 6.06 5.18 27.60
C GLY A 22 7.06 4.55 26.61
N PRO A 23 8.23 4.08 27.08
CA PRO A 23 9.30 3.54 26.23
C PRO A 23 8.86 2.40 25.31
N ASP A 24 8.07 1.45 25.83
CA ASP A 24 7.54 0.33 25.04
C ASP A 24 6.64 0.83 23.91
N GLY A 25 5.87 1.90 24.15
CA GLY A 25 5.07 2.57 23.13
C GLY A 25 5.95 3.17 22.03
N VAL A 26 7.06 3.84 22.39
CA VAL A 26 7.99 4.42 21.42
C VAL A 26 8.65 3.32 20.57
N VAL A 27 9.06 2.21 21.19
CA VAL A 27 9.63 1.05 20.48
C VAL A 27 8.60 0.41 19.54
N ALA A 28 7.35 0.25 19.99
CA ALA A 28 6.27 -0.31 19.17
C ALA A 28 5.94 0.58 17.96
N LEU A 29 5.93 1.91 18.14
CA LEU A 29 5.76 2.88 17.06
C LEU A 29 6.92 2.80 16.06
N ALA A 30 8.17 2.78 16.53
CA ALA A 30 9.34 2.68 15.66
C ALA A 30 9.33 1.39 14.81
N ARG A 31 8.96 0.25 15.40
CA ARG A 31 8.81 -1.02 14.68
C ARG A 31 7.70 -0.97 13.64
N THR A 32 6.59 -0.30 13.95
CA THR A 32 5.46 -0.17 13.02
C THR A 32 5.85 0.72 11.84
N ALA A 33 6.48 1.86 12.09
CA ALA A 33 6.99 2.74 11.04
C ALA A 33 7.98 2.02 10.11
N ALA A 34 8.90 1.22 10.67
CA ALA A 34 9.83 0.41 9.88
C ALA A 34 9.10 -0.57 8.96
N ARG A 35 8.16 -1.37 9.49
CA ARG A 35 7.38 -2.34 8.68
C ARG A 35 6.55 -1.68 7.59
N THR A 36 5.93 -0.54 7.88
CA THR A 36 5.17 0.22 6.88
C THR A 36 6.09 0.69 5.75
N THR A 37 7.31 1.13 6.08
CA THR A 37 8.32 1.53 5.09
C THR A 37 8.76 0.35 4.23
N ASP A 38 9.03 -0.80 4.84
CA ASP A 38 9.41 -2.02 4.11
C ASP A 38 8.29 -2.48 3.17
N THR A 39 7.03 -2.39 3.62
CA THR A 39 5.87 -2.74 2.81
C THR A 39 5.73 -1.80 1.63
N LEU A 40 5.87 -0.49 1.83
CA LEU A 40 5.87 0.49 0.73
C LEU A 40 7.01 0.23 -0.26
N ALA A 41 8.22 -0.03 0.23
CA ALA A 41 9.36 -0.35 -0.62
C ALA A 41 9.12 -1.61 -1.47
N ALA A 42 8.51 -2.65 -0.89
CA ALA A 42 8.13 -3.86 -1.61
C ALA A 42 7.02 -3.60 -2.64
N SER A 43 6.00 -2.80 -2.29
CA SER A 43 4.94 -2.42 -3.22
C SER A 43 5.46 -1.65 -4.44
N LEU A 44 6.46 -0.78 -4.25
CA LEU A 44 7.09 -0.05 -5.34
C LEU A 44 7.99 -0.89 -6.25
N GLN A 45 8.22 -2.17 -5.93
CA GLN A 45 8.88 -3.12 -6.85
C GLN A 45 7.91 -3.74 -7.86
N ASP A 46 6.61 -3.49 -7.74
CA ASP A 46 5.63 -3.94 -8.74
C ASP A 46 5.73 -3.07 -10.00
N ASP A 47 5.76 -3.71 -11.18
CA ASP A 47 5.83 -3.04 -12.48
C ASP A 47 4.66 -2.04 -12.70
N TRP A 48 3.56 -2.25 -11.99
CA TRP A 48 2.35 -1.45 -12.07
C TRP A 48 2.04 -0.69 -10.78
N ALA A 49 3.04 -0.50 -9.90
CA ALA A 49 2.88 0.24 -8.66
C ALA A 49 2.39 1.67 -8.86
N LEU A 50 2.79 2.31 -9.97
CA LEU A 50 2.45 3.68 -10.34
C LEU A 50 2.23 3.77 -11.84
N TYR A 51 1.21 4.50 -12.28
CA TYR A 51 0.89 4.68 -13.70
C TYR A 51 1.40 5.99 -14.30
N THR A 52 1.71 6.99 -13.46
CA THR A 52 2.05 8.34 -13.94
C THR A 52 3.23 8.95 -13.18
N PRO A 53 4.01 9.84 -13.84
CA PRO A 53 5.01 10.65 -13.17
C PRO A 53 4.43 11.51 -12.03
N GLY A 54 3.17 11.95 -12.15
CA GLY A 54 2.47 12.68 -11.09
C GLY A 54 2.27 11.84 -9.82
N GLN A 55 1.88 10.57 -9.96
CA GLN A 55 1.82 9.64 -8.84
C GLN A 55 3.22 9.39 -8.24
N ALA A 56 4.26 9.24 -9.08
CA ALA A 56 5.63 9.09 -8.61
C ALA A 56 6.12 10.34 -7.85
N ALA A 57 5.79 11.54 -8.32
CA ALA A 57 6.12 12.79 -7.63
C ALA A 57 5.44 12.88 -6.26
N ALA A 58 4.16 12.49 -6.17
CA ALA A 58 3.42 12.46 -4.91
C ALA A 58 4.04 11.47 -3.91
N VAL A 59 4.32 10.23 -4.34
CA VAL A 59 4.97 9.23 -3.48
C VAL A 59 6.37 9.68 -3.07
N ALA A 60 7.17 10.24 -3.98
CA ALA A 60 8.50 10.76 -3.67
C ALA A 60 8.44 11.88 -2.62
N ALA A 61 7.48 12.81 -2.74
CA ALA A 61 7.29 13.87 -1.75
C ALA A 61 7.01 13.31 -0.34
N GLU A 62 6.14 12.30 -0.23
CA GLU A 62 5.82 11.64 1.04
C GLU A 62 7.03 10.88 1.61
N LEU A 63 7.78 10.16 0.76
CA LEU A 63 9.02 9.48 1.17
C LEU A 63 10.06 10.46 1.70
N PHE A 64 10.22 11.62 1.06
CA PHE A 64 11.14 12.65 1.53
C PHE A 64 10.66 13.32 2.83
N ALA A 65 9.35 13.55 2.99
CA ALA A 65 8.78 14.04 4.23
C ALA A 65 8.96 13.04 5.39
N GLN A 66 8.81 11.75 5.10
CA GLN A 66 9.07 10.67 6.04
C GLN A 66 10.55 10.61 6.43
N ALA A 67 11.47 10.67 5.46
CA ALA A 67 12.90 10.72 5.71
C ALA A 67 13.31 11.94 6.56
N ALA A 68 12.72 13.11 6.30
CA ALA A 68 12.93 14.31 7.13
C ALA A 68 12.45 14.09 8.58
N SER A 69 11.34 13.36 8.75
CA SER A 69 10.85 12.99 10.08
C SER A 69 11.76 11.98 10.78
N VAL A 70 12.36 11.03 10.05
CA VAL A 70 13.37 10.10 10.57
C VAL A 70 14.63 10.85 11.02
N ALA A 71 15.12 11.81 10.22
CA ALA A 71 16.28 12.62 10.59
C ALA A 71 16.04 13.35 11.93
N ARG A 72 14.85 13.96 12.10
CA ARG A 72 14.45 14.59 13.36
C ARG A 72 14.34 13.58 14.51
N ALA A 73 13.78 12.40 14.26
CA ALA A 73 13.64 11.35 15.27
C ALA A 73 15.01 10.83 15.75
N LEU A 74 15.99 10.67 14.85
CA LEU A 74 17.36 10.29 15.19
C LEU A 74 18.05 11.37 16.03
N HIS A 75 17.87 12.65 15.67
CA HIS A 75 18.33 13.77 16.50
C HIS A 75 17.69 13.76 17.89
N GLY A 76 16.38 13.52 17.96
CA GLY A 76 15.66 13.37 19.23
C GLY A 76 16.17 12.19 20.06
N LEU A 77 16.44 11.04 19.42
CA LEU A 77 17.00 9.86 20.07
C LEU A 77 18.41 10.12 20.61
N ALA A 78 19.26 10.81 19.84
CA ALA A 78 20.57 11.24 20.32
C ALA A 78 20.44 12.13 21.57
N GLY A 79 19.49 13.09 21.56
CA GLY A 79 19.19 13.91 22.73
C GLY A 79 18.70 13.12 23.95
N VAL A 80 17.82 12.13 23.75
CA VAL A 80 17.37 11.23 24.83
C VAL A 80 18.53 10.41 25.39
N LEU A 81 19.40 9.86 24.54
CA LEU A 81 20.60 9.13 24.98
C LEU A 81 21.53 10.05 25.78
N THR A 82 21.77 11.28 25.31
CA THR A 82 22.55 12.29 26.05
C THR A 82 21.94 12.57 27.42
N ALA A 83 20.61 12.76 27.51
CA ALA A 83 19.94 12.98 28.80
C ALA A 83 20.03 11.78 29.74
N MET A 84 19.89 10.55 29.24
CA MET A 84 20.02 9.33 30.05
C MET A 84 21.43 9.11 30.60
N THR A 85 22.44 9.61 29.89
CA THR A 85 23.88 9.38 30.16
C THR A 85 24.60 10.59 30.74
N GLY A 86 23.89 11.71 30.87
CA GLY A 86 24.39 12.94 31.46
C GLY A 86 24.70 12.80 32.95
N PRO A 87 25.32 13.83 33.57
CA PRO A 87 25.72 13.81 34.98
C PRO A 87 24.55 13.50 35.93
N ASP A 88 23.34 13.90 35.57
CA ASP A 88 22.11 13.71 36.36
C ASP A 88 21.20 12.60 35.78
N GLY A 89 21.71 11.80 34.85
CA GLY A 89 20.95 10.79 34.14
C GLY A 89 20.64 9.54 34.99
N PRO A 90 19.47 8.90 34.81
CA PRO A 90 19.06 7.72 35.58
C PRO A 90 20.07 6.56 35.48
N ALA A 91 20.74 6.39 34.34
CA ALA A 91 21.73 5.32 34.17
C ALA A 91 22.94 5.48 35.11
N ARG A 92 23.34 6.73 35.41
CA ARG A 92 24.47 7.02 36.30
C ARG A 92 24.08 6.84 37.77
N ALA A 93 22.82 7.12 38.13
CA ALA A 93 22.31 6.94 39.48
C ALA A 93 22.21 5.45 39.89
N ASP A 94 21.88 4.56 38.94
CA ASP A 94 21.82 3.12 39.18
C ASP A 94 23.23 2.50 39.35
N ASP A 95 24.20 2.94 38.54
CA ASP A 95 25.60 2.52 38.62
C ASP A 95 26.20 2.89 40.00
N HIS A 96 25.91 4.09 40.53
CA HIS A 96 26.35 4.52 41.87
C HIS A 96 25.73 3.73 43.03
N ARG A 97 24.53 3.16 42.85
CA ARG A 97 23.84 2.38 43.89
C ARG A 97 24.37 0.95 43.99
N ALA A 98 24.90 0.39 42.90
CA ALA A 98 25.45 -0.96 42.85
C ALA A 98 26.85 -1.10 43.49
N GLY A 99 27.64 -0.01 43.56
CA GLY A 99 29.02 -0.01 44.06
C GLY A 99 29.21 0.10 45.59
N ALA A 100 28.14 0.12 46.39
CA ALA A 100 28.21 0.39 47.83
C ALA A 100 28.53 -0.84 48.72
N GLY A 101 29.54 -1.64 48.37
CA GLY A 101 29.98 -2.82 49.13
C GLY A 101 31.49 -2.85 49.44
N ASP A 102 31.85 -3.35 50.64
CA ASP A 102 33.18 -3.64 51.21
C ASP A 102 34.42 -2.85 50.66
N PRO A 103 35.01 -1.92 51.45
CA PRO A 103 36.07 -1.01 51.00
C PRO A 103 37.40 -1.67 50.60
N ALA A 104 37.68 -2.91 51.02
CA ALA A 104 38.91 -3.62 50.64
C ALA A 104 38.81 -4.30 49.26
N ARG A 105 37.60 -4.70 48.84
CA ARG A 105 37.31 -5.12 47.46
C ARG A 105 37.11 -3.93 46.53
N ALA A 106 36.69 -2.78 47.05
CA ALA A 106 36.46 -1.55 46.29
C ALA A 106 37.73 -0.91 45.68
N TYR A 107 38.94 -1.23 46.15
CA TYR A 107 40.18 -0.65 45.60
C TYR A 107 40.63 -1.34 44.29
N ASP A 108 40.65 -2.67 44.25
CA ASP A 108 40.92 -3.45 43.03
C ASP A 108 39.71 -3.47 42.08
N ALA A 109 38.48 -3.55 42.63
CA ALA A 109 37.27 -3.32 41.85
C ALA A 109 37.23 -1.89 41.30
N GLY A 110 37.64 -0.86 42.06
CA GLY A 110 37.61 0.54 41.64
C GLY A 110 38.50 0.88 40.44
N ARG A 111 39.57 0.12 40.17
CA ARG A 111 40.37 0.26 38.94
C ARG A 111 39.72 -0.44 37.74
N TYR A 112 39.11 -1.60 37.98
CA TYR A 112 38.38 -2.33 36.95
C TYR A 112 37.08 -1.61 36.58
N ASP A 113 36.35 -1.11 37.57
CA ASP A 113 35.14 -0.31 37.44
C ASP A 113 35.44 1.04 36.78
N ALA A 114 36.52 1.74 37.13
CA ALA A 114 36.86 2.99 36.45
C ALA A 114 37.20 2.80 34.95
N ALA A 115 37.91 1.72 34.60
CA ALA A 115 38.21 1.40 33.21
C ALA A 115 36.98 0.87 32.45
N TYR A 116 36.12 0.10 33.11
CA TYR A 116 34.86 -0.42 32.58
C TYR A 116 33.84 0.70 32.35
N ASP A 117 33.71 1.62 33.30
CA ASP A 117 32.84 2.80 33.24
C ASP A 117 33.31 3.78 32.16
N ALA A 118 34.62 4.00 32.04
CA ALA A 118 35.19 4.80 30.96
C ALA A 118 34.86 4.21 29.59
N ASN A 119 35.08 2.90 29.40
CA ASN A 119 34.78 2.22 28.14
C ASN A 119 33.28 2.24 27.79
N ARG A 120 32.40 2.12 28.80
CA ARG A 120 30.94 2.20 28.61
C ARG A 120 30.48 3.62 28.29
N TYR A 121 31.10 4.63 28.90
CA TYR A 121 30.85 6.04 28.61
C TYR A 121 31.28 6.39 27.18
N ASP A 122 32.45 5.93 26.76
CA ASP A 122 32.97 6.09 25.40
C ASP A 122 32.05 5.44 24.37
N ALA A 123 31.63 4.18 24.58
CA ALA A 123 30.69 3.50 23.69
C ALA A 123 29.33 4.22 23.55
N ARG A 124 28.85 4.84 24.64
CA ARG A 124 27.60 5.63 24.63
C ARG A 124 27.78 6.96 23.91
N ALA A 125 28.89 7.67 24.15
CA ALA A 125 29.23 8.89 23.43
C ALA A 125 29.39 8.63 21.93
N ASP A 126 30.00 7.51 21.57
CA ASP A 126 30.13 7.05 20.18
C ASP A 126 28.76 6.80 19.55
N ALA A 127 27.84 6.12 20.26
CA ALA A 127 26.47 5.91 19.78
C ALA A 127 25.72 7.22 19.52
N VAL A 128 25.85 8.20 20.43
CA VAL A 128 25.26 9.55 20.24
C VAL A 128 25.85 10.22 19.00
N ARG A 129 27.18 10.20 18.83
CA ARG A 129 27.84 10.78 17.65
C ARG A 129 27.40 10.11 16.36
N HIS A 130 27.28 8.78 16.34
CA HIS A 130 26.82 8.04 15.16
C HIS A 130 25.37 8.39 14.80
N LEU A 131 24.47 8.52 15.77
CA LEU A 131 23.08 8.92 15.51
C LEU A 131 22.97 10.35 15.01
N ALA A 132 23.73 11.29 15.59
CA ALA A 132 23.79 12.67 15.13
C ALA A 132 24.32 12.75 13.70
N THR A 133 25.42 12.05 13.41
CA THR A 133 26.01 11.96 12.06
C THR A 133 25.00 11.40 11.05
N ALA A 134 24.33 10.29 11.39
CA ALA A 134 23.32 9.69 10.51
C ALA A 134 22.15 10.65 10.22
N ALA A 135 21.71 11.42 11.22
CA ALA A 135 20.67 12.42 11.05
C ALA A 135 21.11 13.58 10.13
N GLU A 136 22.36 14.04 10.27
CA GLU A 136 22.95 15.11 9.45
C GLU A 136 23.14 14.67 7.99
N GLU A 137 23.65 13.46 7.75
CA GLU A 137 23.81 12.88 6.41
C GLU A 137 22.46 12.70 5.69
N LEU A 138 21.42 12.28 6.43
CA LEU A 138 20.07 12.20 5.88
C LEU A 138 19.52 13.59 5.55
N ALA A 139 19.68 14.56 6.45
CA ALA A 139 19.28 15.94 6.21
C ALA A 139 20.04 16.59 5.03
N TYR A 140 21.32 16.24 4.86
CA TYR A 140 22.14 16.64 3.72
C TYR A 140 21.53 16.14 2.42
N THR A 141 21.24 14.84 2.35
CA THR A 141 20.70 14.18 1.16
C THR A 141 19.33 14.76 0.77
N LEU A 142 18.51 15.10 1.76
CA LEU A 142 17.18 15.68 1.55
C LEU A 142 17.18 17.07 0.91
N ARG A 143 18.33 17.76 0.81
CA ARG A 143 18.41 19.01 0.03
C ARG A 143 18.16 18.79 -1.46
N HIS A 144 18.33 17.57 -1.95
CA HIS A 144 18.04 17.19 -3.32
C HIS A 144 16.57 16.78 -3.55
N ALA A 145 15.75 16.70 -2.49
CA ALA A 145 14.36 16.28 -2.61
C ALA A 145 13.48 17.24 -3.44
N PRO A 146 13.46 18.57 -3.17
CA PRO A 146 12.63 19.48 -3.96
C PRO A 146 12.89 19.45 -5.48
N PRO A 147 14.15 19.52 -5.97
CA PRO A 147 14.39 19.46 -7.41
C PRO A 147 14.06 18.08 -8.01
N ALA A 148 14.23 16.98 -7.28
CA ALA A 148 13.83 15.65 -7.74
C ALA A 148 12.31 15.52 -7.90
N THR A 149 11.54 15.96 -6.90
CA THR A 149 10.06 15.96 -6.97
C THR A 149 9.56 16.90 -8.07
N ALA A 150 10.19 18.07 -8.23
CA ALA A 150 9.85 18.99 -9.32
C ALA A 150 10.11 18.35 -10.69
N ALA A 151 11.27 17.71 -10.88
CA ALA A 151 11.60 17.02 -12.13
C ALA A 151 10.61 15.89 -12.47
N LEU A 152 10.12 15.14 -11.47
CA LEU A 152 9.09 14.11 -11.70
C LEU A 152 7.74 14.71 -12.08
N ARG A 153 7.36 15.83 -11.44
CA ARG A 153 6.11 16.53 -11.74
C ARG A 153 6.14 17.18 -13.13
N ASP A 154 7.28 17.72 -13.51
CA ASP A 154 7.48 18.45 -14.77
C ASP A 154 7.87 17.49 -15.91
N ALA A 155 7.97 16.18 -15.64
CA ALA A 155 8.20 15.17 -16.66
C ALA A 155 7.09 15.21 -17.72
N PRO A 156 7.40 14.82 -18.98
CA PRO A 156 6.41 14.80 -20.04
C PRO A 156 5.14 14.05 -19.59
N PRO A 157 3.95 14.56 -19.94
CA PRO A 157 2.71 13.94 -19.53
C PRO A 157 2.69 12.49 -20.02
N ALA A 158 2.48 11.56 -19.08
CA ALA A 158 2.13 10.19 -19.40
C ALA A 158 0.77 10.17 -20.14
N PRO A 159 0.45 9.07 -20.85
CA PRO A 159 -0.92 8.85 -21.31
C PRO A 159 -1.90 9.11 -20.16
N VAL A 160 -2.93 9.91 -20.45
CA VAL A 160 -3.97 10.26 -19.48
C VAL A 160 -4.62 8.97 -19.01
N LEU A 161 -4.70 8.78 -17.70
CA LEU A 161 -5.39 7.62 -17.15
C LEU A 161 -6.87 7.66 -17.53
N PRO A 162 -7.50 6.50 -17.73
CA PRO A 162 -8.95 6.43 -17.93
C PRO A 162 -9.70 7.20 -16.84
N LEU A 163 -10.72 7.95 -17.23
CA LEU A 163 -11.55 8.70 -16.28
C LEU A 163 -12.58 7.81 -15.58
N ASN A 164 -12.85 6.61 -16.09
CA ASN A 164 -13.86 5.69 -15.56
C ASN A 164 -13.67 4.27 -16.12
N ALA A 165 -14.46 3.31 -15.63
CA ALA A 165 -14.44 1.92 -16.07
C ALA A 165 -14.66 1.74 -17.60
N HIS A 166 -15.50 2.57 -18.22
CA HIS A 166 -15.76 2.47 -19.66
C HIS A 166 -14.50 2.76 -20.47
N GLU A 167 -13.80 3.85 -20.14
CA GLU A 167 -12.55 4.21 -20.80
C GLU A 167 -11.47 3.15 -20.59
N THR A 168 -11.43 2.53 -19.40
CA THR A 168 -10.54 1.39 -19.13
C THR A 168 -10.88 0.21 -20.03
N LEU A 169 -12.16 -0.18 -20.13
CA LEU A 169 -12.62 -1.27 -21.02
C LEU A 169 -12.30 -0.99 -22.49
N ALA A 170 -12.53 0.24 -22.95
CA ALA A 170 -12.21 0.64 -24.32
C ALA A 170 -10.70 0.53 -24.60
N GLY A 171 -9.86 0.98 -23.67
CA GLY A 171 -8.41 0.84 -23.76
C GLY A 171 -7.96 -0.63 -23.75
N VAL A 172 -8.59 -1.46 -22.93
CA VAL A 172 -8.29 -2.91 -22.87
C VAL A 172 -8.69 -3.60 -24.16
N ALA A 173 -9.88 -3.34 -24.70
CA ALA A 173 -10.32 -3.89 -25.98
C ALA A 173 -9.32 -3.56 -27.10
N ALA A 174 -8.86 -2.30 -27.18
CA ALA A 174 -7.85 -1.88 -28.15
C ALA A 174 -6.52 -2.64 -28.01
N LEU A 175 -6.12 -3.04 -26.79
CA LEU A 175 -4.89 -3.78 -26.52
C LEU A 175 -5.03 -5.29 -26.74
N LEU A 176 -6.24 -5.85 -26.61
CA LEU A 176 -6.52 -7.27 -26.87
C LEU A 176 -6.53 -7.61 -28.37
N GLY A 177 -6.69 -6.61 -29.24
CA GLY A 177 -6.57 -6.73 -30.68
C GLY A 177 -7.91 -6.62 -31.43
N GLU A 178 -7.86 -6.80 -32.75
CA GLU A 178 -9.01 -6.54 -33.64
C GLU A 178 -10.22 -7.46 -33.41
N ASP A 179 -9.99 -8.66 -32.85
CA ASP A 179 -11.05 -9.62 -32.52
C ASP A 179 -11.76 -9.29 -31.19
N ALA A 180 -11.32 -8.27 -30.46
CA ALA A 180 -11.96 -7.82 -29.23
C ALA A 180 -13.05 -6.80 -29.53
N VAL A 181 -14.26 -7.04 -29.03
CA VAL A 181 -15.45 -6.22 -29.25
C VAL A 181 -15.90 -5.62 -27.92
N LEU A 182 -15.85 -4.28 -27.83
CA LEU A 182 -16.45 -3.55 -26.72
C LEU A 182 -17.97 -3.48 -26.92
N ASN A 183 -18.71 -4.17 -26.05
CA ASN A 183 -20.16 -4.13 -25.99
C ASN A 183 -20.62 -2.93 -25.15
N GLN A 184 -20.99 -1.84 -25.82
CA GLN A 184 -21.53 -0.66 -25.15
C GLN A 184 -22.98 -0.90 -24.72
N ARG A 185 -23.23 -0.94 -23.41
CA ARG A 185 -24.58 -1.17 -22.83
C ARG A 185 -25.33 0.11 -22.46
N HIS A 186 -24.78 1.27 -22.80
CA HIS A 186 -25.38 2.58 -22.58
C HIS A 186 -25.27 3.45 -23.84
N ARG A 187 -26.02 4.57 -23.88
CA ARG A 187 -25.91 5.49 -25.02
C ARG A 187 -24.59 6.28 -24.93
N PRO A 188 -24.07 6.79 -26.06
CA PRO A 188 -22.94 7.71 -26.04
C PRO A 188 -23.26 8.93 -25.16
N GLY A 189 -22.40 9.23 -24.20
CA GLY A 189 -22.58 10.34 -23.25
C GLY A 189 -23.33 10.01 -21.95
N ASP A 190 -23.96 8.83 -21.85
CA ASP A 190 -24.65 8.37 -20.62
C ASP A 190 -23.68 7.69 -19.63
N TYR A 191 -22.37 7.99 -19.69
CA TYR A 191 -21.42 7.41 -18.75
C TYR A 191 -21.56 8.09 -17.39
N VAL A 192 -21.78 7.27 -16.37
CA VAL A 192 -21.77 7.71 -14.99
C VAL A 192 -20.32 8.05 -14.62
N ILE A 193 -20.06 9.32 -14.29
CA ILE A 193 -18.76 9.76 -13.82
C ILE A 193 -18.51 9.11 -12.45
N VAL A 194 -17.27 8.72 -12.18
CA VAL A 194 -16.75 8.13 -10.93
C VAL A 194 -17.57 8.55 -9.71
N GLY A 195 -18.19 7.58 -9.03
CA GLY A 195 -18.94 7.78 -7.78
C GLY A 195 -20.45 7.94 -7.90
N GLU A 196 -21.04 7.92 -9.10
CA GLU A 196 -22.49 8.14 -9.29
C GLU A 196 -23.31 6.89 -9.63
N SER A 197 -22.73 5.68 -9.71
CA SER A 197 -23.54 4.46 -9.89
C SER A 197 -23.92 3.94 -8.51
N PRO A 198 -25.17 4.11 -8.05
CA PRO A 198 -25.58 3.75 -6.68
C PRO A 198 -25.48 2.24 -6.39
N ASP A 199 -25.18 1.43 -7.39
CA ASP A 199 -25.17 -0.04 -7.36
C ASP A 199 -23.78 -0.66 -7.54
N GLY A 200 -22.72 0.13 -7.80
CA GLY A 200 -21.33 -0.35 -7.88
C GLY A 200 -20.95 -1.14 -9.14
N TYR A 201 -21.90 -1.46 -10.03
CA TYR A 201 -21.71 -2.30 -11.22
C TYR A 201 -20.92 -1.63 -12.37
N GLY A 202 -20.39 -0.43 -12.16
CA GLY A 202 -19.71 0.34 -13.20
C GLY A 202 -20.66 0.73 -14.35
N CYS A 203 -20.10 0.91 -15.55
CA CYS A 203 -20.88 1.33 -16.72
C CYS A 203 -21.72 0.20 -17.37
N GLY A 204 -21.63 -1.04 -16.89
CA GLY A 204 -22.29 -2.21 -17.48
C GLY A 204 -21.70 -2.68 -18.81
N CYS A 205 -20.72 -1.97 -19.39
CA CYS A 205 -20.04 -2.43 -20.60
C CYS A 205 -19.14 -3.63 -20.33
N ASP A 206 -18.89 -4.38 -21.39
CA ASP A 206 -18.10 -5.60 -21.38
C ASP A 206 -17.29 -5.73 -22.68
N VAL A 207 -16.26 -6.57 -22.69
CA VAL A 207 -15.41 -6.85 -23.85
C VAL A 207 -15.45 -8.34 -24.15
N ASP A 208 -15.99 -8.70 -25.31
CA ASP A 208 -15.92 -10.05 -25.84
C ASP A 208 -14.64 -10.21 -26.66
N PHE A 209 -13.92 -11.30 -26.48
CA PHE A 209 -12.73 -11.61 -27.28
C PHE A 209 -12.48 -13.12 -27.35
N ARG A 210 -11.58 -13.54 -28.26
CA ARG A 210 -11.19 -14.94 -28.44
C ARG A 210 -9.78 -15.20 -27.96
N HIS A 211 -9.59 -16.30 -27.24
CA HIS A 211 -8.27 -16.78 -26.83
C HIS A 211 -8.21 -18.30 -26.89
N ALA A 212 -7.16 -18.84 -27.53
CA ALA A 212 -6.96 -20.28 -27.70
C ALA A 212 -8.18 -21.04 -28.28
N GLY A 213 -8.98 -20.38 -29.13
CA GLY A 213 -10.19 -20.95 -29.75
C GLY A 213 -11.46 -20.85 -28.91
N GLU A 214 -11.38 -20.35 -27.68
CA GLU A 214 -12.53 -20.14 -26.79
C GLU A 214 -12.94 -18.66 -26.77
N GLU A 215 -14.23 -18.42 -26.52
CA GLU A 215 -14.80 -17.09 -26.32
C GLU A 215 -14.79 -16.71 -24.85
N TRP A 216 -14.34 -15.49 -24.59
CA TRP A 216 -14.19 -14.92 -23.27
C TRP A 216 -14.90 -13.58 -23.21
N ASN A 217 -15.50 -13.30 -22.07
CA ASN A 217 -16.06 -12.01 -21.75
C ASN A 217 -15.27 -11.41 -20.58
N PHE A 218 -14.84 -10.16 -20.76
CA PHE A 218 -14.17 -9.37 -19.75
C PHE A 218 -15.07 -8.21 -19.34
N HIS A 219 -15.34 -8.07 -18.05
CA HIS A 219 -16.18 -7.00 -17.54
C HIS A 219 -15.72 -6.55 -16.16
N ARG A 220 -16.30 -5.45 -15.68
CA ARG A 220 -16.20 -5.05 -14.28
C ARG A 220 -17.50 -5.42 -13.57
N SER A 221 -17.38 -6.13 -12.45
CA SER A 221 -18.51 -6.36 -11.54
C SER A 221 -18.60 -5.21 -10.50
N ASP A 222 -19.29 -5.45 -9.39
CA ASP A 222 -19.48 -4.54 -8.25
C ASP A 222 -18.19 -3.96 -7.65
N SER A 223 -17.05 -4.63 -7.83
CA SER A 223 -15.77 -4.20 -7.23
C SER A 223 -14.50 -4.75 -7.88
N ALA A 224 -14.64 -5.65 -8.85
CA ALA A 224 -13.51 -6.35 -9.45
C ALA A 224 -13.62 -6.42 -10.98
N TRP A 225 -12.46 -6.49 -11.62
CA TRP A 225 -12.33 -6.84 -13.01
C TRP A 225 -12.31 -8.36 -13.14
N SER A 226 -13.18 -8.92 -13.98
CA SER A 226 -13.41 -10.37 -14.02
C SER A 226 -13.42 -10.89 -15.46
N LEU A 227 -12.88 -12.10 -15.63
CA LEU A 227 -12.94 -12.88 -16.85
C LEU A 227 -13.90 -14.05 -16.68
N VAL A 228 -14.75 -14.27 -17.68
CA VAL A 228 -15.61 -15.45 -17.76
C VAL A 228 -15.47 -16.10 -19.13
N ARG A 229 -15.52 -17.43 -19.15
CA ARG A 229 -15.59 -18.18 -20.39
C ARG A 229 -17.04 -18.24 -20.82
N VAL A 230 -17.34 -17.83 -22.05
CA VAL A 230 -18.73 -17.75 -22.55
C VAL A 230 -19.41 -19.12 -22.52
N SER A 231 -18.67 -20.20 -22.77
CA SER A 231 -19.18 -21.57 -22.71
C SER A 231 -19.65 -22.02 -21.32
N ASP A 232 -19.23 -21.33 -20.26
CA ASP A 232 -19.63 -21.63 -18.88
C ASP A 232 -20.90 -20.86 -18.49
N GLY A 233 -21.41 -20.01 -19.38
CA GLY A 233 -22.63 -19.24 -19.17
C GLY A 233 -23.87 -20.13 -19.16
N ILE A 234 -24.76 -19.89 -18.21
CA ILE A 234 -26.06 -20.53 -18.09
C ILE A 234 -27.10 -19.60 -18.74
N PRO A 235 -27.80 -20.02 -19.80
CA PRO A 235 -28.82 -19.19 -20.43
C PRO A 235 -29.95 -18.85 -19.46
N ALA A 236 -30.24 -17.57 -19.31
CA ALA A 236 -31.39 -17.06 -18.58
C ALA A 236 -32.62 -16.93 -19.51
N ALA A 237 -33.81 -16.82 -18.91
CA ALA A 237 -35.08 -16.77 -19.64
C ALA A 237 -35.23 -15.55 -20.56
N ASP A 238 -34.49 -14.48 -20.29
CA ASP A 238 -34.43 -13.25 -21.08
C ASP A 238 -33.38 -13.29 -22.21
N GLY A 239 -32.68 -14.41 -22.37
CA GLY A 239 -31.62 -14.58 -23.37
C GLY A 239 -30.24 -14.08 -22.93
N THR A 240 -30.08 -13.58 -21.71
CA THR A 240 -28.77 -13.26 -21.14
C THR A 240 -28.04 -14.51 -20.65
N LEU A 241 -26.72 -14.41 -20.44
CA LEU A 241 -25.92 -15.48 -19.83
C LEU A 241 -25.64 -15.12 -18.37
N ALA A 242 -26.03 -16.03 -17.46
CA ALA A 242 -25.64 -15.97 -16.06
C ALA A 242 -24.38 -16.80 -15.84
N TYR A 243 -23.36 -16.21 -15.24
CA TYR A 243 -22.11 -16.90 -14.93
C TYR A 243 -22.05 -17.24 -13.44
N THR A 244 -21.54 -18.43 -13.12
CA THR A 244 -21.28 -18.87 -11.73
C THR A 244 -19.80 -19.06 -11.45
N ARG A 245 -18.97 -18.95 -12.48
CA ARG A 245 -17.52 -19.11 -12.43
C ARG A 245 -16.87 -17.87 -13.03
N PHE A 246 -16.02 -17.23 -12.24
CA PHE A 246 -15.33 -16.00 -12.59
C PHE A 246 -13.85 -16.17 -12.26
N THR A 247 -12.99 -15.57 -13.07
CA THR A 247 -11.57 -15.38 -12.74
C THR A 247 -11.36 -13.90 -12.48
N ASP A 248 -11.28 -13.53 -11.21
CA ASP A 248 -11.03 -12.15 -10.81
C ASP A 248 -9.56 -11.78 -11.00
N LEU A 249 -9.35 -10.58 -11.53
CA LEU A 249 -8.04 -9.95 -11.61
C LEU A 249 -7.70 -9.31 -10.26
N THR A 250 -6.42 -9.14 -9.97
CA THR A 250 -5.99 -8.52 -8.70
C THR A 250 -6.10 -7.00 -8.74
N VAL A 251 -6.08 -6.41 -9.94
CA VAL A 251 -6.42 -5.00 -10.13
C VAL A 251 -7.92 -4.80 -9.88
N THR A 252 -8.27 -3.78 -9.11
CA THR A 252 -9.67 -3.46 -8.75
C THR A 252 -10.07 -2.02 -9.12
N ASP A 253 -9.08 -1.14 -9.32
CA ASP A 253 -9.29 0.25 -9.69
C ASP A 253 -10.02 0.36 -11.03
N GLU A 254 -11.14 1.09 -11.06
CA GLU A 254 -11.91 1.32 -12.28
C GLU A 254 -11.18 2.20 -13.30
N THR A 255 -10.21 2.99 -12.84
CA THR A 255 -9.35 3.87 -13.64
C THR A 255 -7.96 3.28 -13.87
N ALA A 256 -7.80 1.97 -13.63
CA ALA A 256 -6.53 1.28 -13.85
C ALA A 256 -6.01 1.48 -15.27
N HIS A 257 -4.69 1.59 -15.42
CA HIS A 257 -4.07 1.72 -16.73
C HIS A 257 -4.44 0.50 -17.61
N PRO A 258 -4.97 0.68 -18.84
CA PRO A 258 -5.47 -0.43 -19.65
C PRO A 258 -4.43 -1.53 -19.93
N ALA A 259 -3.16 -1.16 -20.10
CA ALA A 259 -2.09 -2.13 -20.30
C ALA A 259 -1.81 -3.00 -19.06
N HIS A 260 -2.05 -2.49 -17.85
CA HIS A 260 -1.95 -3.29 -16.63
C HIS A 260 -3.03 -4.38 -16.64
N VAL A 261 -4.27 -3.96 -16.90
CA VAL A 261 -5.42 -4.87 -16.97
C VAL A 261 -5.21 -5.91 -18.06
N ALA A 262 -4.79 -5.51 -19.27
CA ALA A 262 -4.48 -6.44 -20.37
C ALA A 262 -3.36 -7.42 -20.03
N ALA A 263 -2.30 -6.98 -19.33
CA ALA A 263 -1.24 -7.87 -18.86
C ALA A 263 -1.77 -8.90 -17.85
N GLN A 264 -2.65 -8.49 -16.93
CA GLN A 264 -3.29 -9.41 -15.99
C GLN A 264 -4.22 -10.41 -16.69
N ILE A 265 -4.97 -10.00 -17.71
CA ILE A 265 -5.77 -10.89 -18.53
C ILE A 265 -4.88 -11.96 -19.17
N GLY A 266 -3.78 -11.57 -19.81
CA GLY A 266 -2.82 -12.51 -20.40
C GLY A 266 -2.23 -13.49 -19.39
N ALA A 267 -1.89 -13.01 -18.19
CA ALA A 267 -1.38 -13.86 -17.10
C ALA A 267 -2.44 -14.82 -16.54
N ALA A 268 -3.71 -14.39 -16.45
CA ALA A 268 -4.82 -15.23 -16.01
C ALA A 268 -5.10 -16.35 -17.02
N LEU A 269 -5.22 -16.01 -18.30
CA LEU A 269 -5.46 -16.98 -19.38
C LEU A 269 -4.32 -18.00 -19.48
N SER A 270 -3.06 -17.56 -19.33
CA SER A 270 -1.90 -18.44 -19.33
C SER A 270 -1.90 -19.46 -18.19
N ARG A 271 -2.46 -19.11 -17.03
CA ARG A 271 -2.64 -20.03 -15.89
C ARG A 271 -3.75 -21.05 -16.16
N LEU A 272 -4.89 -20.59 -16.67
CA LEU A 272 -6.06 -21.41 -16.98
C LEU A 272 -5.79 -22.46 -18.07
N VAL A 273 -4.90 -22.17 -19.03
CA VAL A 273 -4.48 -23.16 -20.05
C VAL A 273 -3.59 -24.27 -19.46
N ARG A 274 -2.85 -23.99 -18.37
CA ARG A 274 -1.92 -24.94 -17.75
C ARG A 274 -2.57 -25.88 -16.74
N GLU A 275 -3.71 -25.49 -16.17
CA GLU A 275 -4.46 -26.29 -15.21
C GLU A 275 -5.79 -26.76 -15.86
N PRO A 276 -5.89 -28.01 -16.34
CA PRO A 276 -7.18 -28.53 -16.78
C PRO A 276 -8.11 -28.58 -15.56
N VAL A 277 -9.27 -27.92 -15.68
CA VAL A 277 -10.29 -27.83 -14.63
C VAL A 277 -10.77 -29.24 -14.24
N GLN A 278 -10.19 -29.80 -13.19
CA GLN A 278 -10.73 -31.00 -12.53
C GLN A 278 -11.90 -30.59 -11.65
N GLY A 279 -13.09 -30.45 -12.24
CA GLY A 279 -14.25 -29.99 -11.50
C GLY A 279 -15.55 -30.08 -12.30
N GLY A 280 -15.82 -31.25 -12.87
CA GLY A 280 -17.15 -31.57 -13.38
C GLY A 280 -18.14 -31.54 -12.21
N TRP A 281 -19.16 -30.69 -12.31
CA TRP A 281 -20.33 -30.75 -11.45
C TRP A 281 -20.86 -32.18 -11.46
N ARG A 282 -20.84 -32.87 -10.31
CA ARG A 282 -21.62 -34.10 -10.15
C ARG A 282 -23.05 -33.68 -9.88
N GLU A 283 -23.94 -34.08 -10.77
CA GLU A 283 -25.39 -33.99 -10.56
C GLU A 283 -25.73 -34.59 -9.18
N PRO A 284 -26.48 -33.90 -8.31
CA PRO A 284 -26.92 -34.47 -7.05
C PRO A 284 -27.80 -35.69 -7.36
N GLU A 285 -27.45 -36.86 -6.80
CA GLU A 285 -28.25 -38.07 -6.93
C GLU A 285 -29.70 -37.78 -6.50
N PRO A 286 -30.70 -38.16 -7.31
CA PRO A 286 -32.09 -37.97 -6.94
C PRO A 286 -32.39 -38.75 -5.65
N PRO A 287 -33.17 -38.17 -4.72
CA PRO A 287 -33.45 -38.81 -3.44
C PRO A 287 -34.15 -40.16 -3.65
N PRO A 288 -33.83 -41.18 -2.82
CA PRO A 288 -34.38 -42.51 -3.00
C PRO A 288 -35.90 -42.49 -2.87
N ALA A 289 -36.57 -43.12 -3.84
CA ALA A 289 -38.02 -43.27 -3.85
C ALA A 289 -38.47 -43.98 -2.57
N ARG A 290 -39.31 -43.32 -1.78
CA ARG A 290 -39.94 -43.92 -0.60
C ARG A 290 -40.88 -45.03 -1.08
N ARG A 291 -40.60 -46.26 -0.65
CA ARG A 291 -41.53 -47.40 -0.75
C ARG A 291 -42.54 -47.36 0.38
#